data_AF-X0XGK2-F1
#
_entry.id   AF-X0XGK2-F1
#
_cell.length_a   1.000
_cell.length_b   1.000
_cell.length_c   1.000
_cell.angle_alpha   90.00
_cell.angle_beta   90.00
_cell.angle_gamma   90.00
#
_symmetry.space_group_name_H-M   'P 1'
#
loop_
_entity.id
_entity.type
_entity.pdbx_description
1 polymer ?
#
loop_
_entity_poly.entity_id
_entity_poly.type
_entity_poly.pdbx_seq_one_letter_code
_entity_poly.pdbx_strand_id
1 'polypeptide(L)' 'GRKLGELGAIMKEVASLRLKVCFDTQHAFSSGYDVATVGGLAATVDEFEREVGLAHLVAIHANDSKCPLGGGVD' A
#
# COMPACT_ATOMS: atom_id res chain seq x y z
N GLY A 1 5.10 -3.60 -6.53
CA GLY A 1 3.94 -4.50 -6.62
C GLY A 1 2.76 -3.60 -6.76
N ARG A 2 1.90 -3.83 -7.76
CA ARG A 2 0.84 -2.88 -8.12
C ARG A 2 -0.38 -2.97 -7.19
N LYS A 3 -0.49 -4.05 -6.41
CA LYS A 3 -1.63 -4.30 -5.51
C LYS A 3 -1.17 -4.78 -4.14
N LEU A 4 -1.92 -4.42 -3.10
CA LEU A 4 -1.65 -4.84 -1.73
C LEU A 4 -1.72 -6.37 -1.55
N GLY A 5 -2.62 -7.05 -2.26
CA GLY A 5 -2.69 -8.52 -2.25
C GLY A 5 -1.43 -9.22 -2.76
N GLU A 6 -0.66 -8.59 -3.66
CA GLU A 6 0.63 -9.14 -4.11
C GLU A 6 1.67 -9.11 -2.97
N LEU A 7 1.66 -8.03 -2.16
CA LEU A 7 2.49 -7.95 -0.96
C LEU A 7 2.06 -9.01 0.06
N GLY A 8 0.75 -9.17 0.28
CA GLY A 8 0.20 -10.21 1.16
C GLY A 8 0.65 -11.62 0.77
N ALA A 9 0.64 -11.94 -0.53
CA ALA A 9 1.14 -13.21 -1.04
C ALA A 9 2.65 -13.40 -0.74
N ILE A 10 3.47 -12.39 -0.98
CA ILE A 10 4.92 -12.44 -0.65
C ILE A 10 5.14 -12.63 0.85
N MET A 11 4.41 -11.88 1.69
CA MET A 11 4.47 -12.00 3.15
C MET A 11 4.19 -13.43 3.61
N LYS A 12 3.15 -14.04 3.04
CA LYS A 12 2.74 -15.42 3.35
C LYS A 12 3.78 -16.45 2.92
N GLU A 13 4.30 -16.33 1.70
CA GLU A 13 5.29 -17.30 1.17
C GLU A 13 6.64 -17.21 1.89
N VAL A 14 7.07 -16.00 2.26
CA VAL A 14 8.33 -15.81 3.01
C VAL A 14 8.18 -16.22 4.48
N ALA A 15 7.00 -16.05 5.08
CA ALA A 15 6.66 -16.48 6.45
C ALA A 15 7.72 -16.11 7.51
N SER A 16 8.23 -14.87 7.47
CA SER A 16 9.28 -14.40 8.38
C SER A 16 8.89 -13.12 9.12
N LEU A 17 9.10 -13.11 10.44
CA LEU A 17 8.88 -11.93 11.28
C LEU A 17 9.81 -10.75 10.94
N ARG A 18 10.90 -11.00 10.19
CA ARG A 18 11.84 -9.96 9.74
C ARG A 18 11.35 -9.22 8.50
N LEU A 19 10.37 -9.76 7.77
CA LEU A 19 9.82 -9.09 6.61
C LEU A 19 8.79 -8.06 7.07
N LYS A 20 8.94 -6.84 6.57
CA LYS A 20 8.12 -5.67 6.91
C LYS A 20 7.82 -4.86 5.65
N VAL A 21 6.85 -3.96 5.73
CA VAL A 21 6.35 -3.17 4.59
C VAL A 21 6.52 -1.68 4.88
N CYS A 22 7.01 -0.97 3.87
CA CYS A 22 6.91 0.49 3.79
C CYS A 22 5.72 0.82 2.88
N PHE A 23 4.87 1.76 3.29
CA PHE A 23 3.78 2.25 2.46
C PHE A 23 4.17 3.59 1.84
N ASP A 24 4.17 3.66 0.51
CA ASP A 24 4.45 4.89 -0.22
C ASP A 24 3.17 5.45 -0.83
N THR A 25 2.78 6.67 -0.41
CA THR A 25 1.51 7.28 -0.80
C THR A 25 1.46 7.60 -2.30
N GLN A 26 2.59 7.94 -2.93
CA GLN A 26 2.60 8.26 -4.35
C GLN A 26 2.38 7.01 -5.21
N HIS A 27 3.06 5.91 -4.85
CA HIS A 27 2.93 4.63 -5.56
C HIS A 27 1.53 4.02 -5.37
N ALA A 28 0.97 4.11 -4.16
CA ALA A 28 -0.41 3.70 -3.91
C ALA A 28 -1.40 4.50 -4.77
N PHE A 29 -1.23 5.83 -4.82
CA PHE A 29 -2.06 6.71 -5.64
C PHE A 29 -1.94 6.44 -7.14
N SER A 30 -0.73 6.28 -7.67
CA SER A 30 -0.54 5.95 -9.10
C SER A 30 -1.07 4.55 -9.46
N SER A 31 -1.14 3.65 -8.48
CA SER A 31 -1.74 2.31 -8.62
C SER A 31 -3.26 2.29 -8.46
N GLY A 32 -3.89 3.41 -8.09
CA GLY A 32 -5.34 3.57 -8.02
C GLY A 32 -5.95 3.57 -6.61
N TYR A 33 -5.13 3.57 -5.56
CA TYR A 33 -5.60 3.75 -4.18
C TYR A 33 -5.77 5.24 -3.88
N ASP A 34 -7.02 5.70 -3.71
CA ASP A 34 -7.33 7.10 -3.42
C ASP A 34 -7.01 7.48 -1.97
N VAL A 35 -5.73 7.64 -1.66
CA VAL A 35 -5.25 8.06 -0.33
C VAL A 35 -5.39 9.57 -0.07
N ALA A 36 -5.91 10.33 -1.04
CA ALA A 36 -6.10 11.78 -0.93
C ALA A 36 -7.45 12.16 -0.30
N THR A 37 -8.41 11.23 -0.26
CA THR A 37 -9.71 11.44 0.40
C THR A 37 -9.81 10.62 1.68
N VAL A 38 -10.60 11.10 2.65
CA VAL A 38 -10.83 10.39 3.92
C VAL A 38 -11.42 8.99 3.67
N GLY A 39 -12.40 8.89 2.77
CA GLY A 39 -13.05 7.62 2.45
C GLY A 39 -12.12 6.64 1.71
N GLY A 40 -11.34 7.13 0.74
CA GLY A 40 -10.41 6.28 0.00
C GLY A 40 -9.22 5.83 0.86
N LEU A 41 -8.71 6.70 1.75
CA LEU A 41 -7.70 6.32 2.73
C LEU A 41 -8.22 5.24 3.69
N ALA A 42 -9.44 5.39 4.21
CA ALA A 42 -10.05 4.38 5.09
C ALA A 42 -10.16 3.02 4.37
N ALA A 43 -10.69 3.00 3.14
CA ALA A 43 -10.78 1.78 2.34
C ALA A 43 -9.41 1.15 2.05
N THR A 44 -8.39 1.97 1.79
CA THR A 44 -7.01 1.52 1.56
C THR A 44 -6.40 0.89 2.81
N VAL A 45 -6.64 1.49 3.98
CA VAL A 45 -6.18 0.94 5.28
C VAL A 45 -6.90 -0.37 5.59
N ASP A 46 -8.20 -0.47 5.35
CA ASP A 46 -8.97 -1.70 5.53
C ASP A 46 -8.48 -2.84 4.63
N GLU A 47 -8.13 -2.53 3.38
CA GLU A 47 -7.47 -3.50 2.48
C GLU A 47 -6.07 -3.86 2.96
N PHE A 48 -5.27 -2.88 3.38
CA PHE A 48 -3.92 -3.14 3.88
C PHE A 48 -3.95 -4.08 5.09
N GLU A 49 -4.85 -3.85 6.05
CA GLU A 49 -5.02 -4.73 7.21
C GLU A 49 -5.40 -6.15 6.78
N ARG A 50 -6.34 -6.29 5.84
CA ARG A 50 -6.80 -7.59 5.35
C ARG A 50 -5.73 -8.38 4.61
N GLU A 51 -4.99 -7.73 3.71
CA GLU A 51 -4.04 -8.41 2.82
C GLU A 51 -2.65 -8.56 3.44
N VAL A 52 -2.20 -7.56 4.21
CA VAL A 52 -0.82 -7.46 4.73
C VAL A 52 -0.78 -7.45 6.26
N GLY A 53 -1.74 -6.78 6.92
CA GLY A 53 -1.76 -6.54 8.36
C GLY A 53 -0.90 -5.35 8.77
N LEU A 54 -1.49 -4.39 9.50
CA LEU A 54 -0.85 -3.15 9.96
C LEU A 54 0.34 -3.40 10.88
N ALA A 55 0.40 -4.56 11.54
CA ALA A 55 1.56 -4.99 12.34
C ALA A 55 2.86 -5.15 11.52
N HIS A 56 2.77 -5.20 10.20
CA HIS A 56 3.93 -5.25 9.29
C HIS A 56 4.34 -3.88 8.76
N LEU A 57 3.54 -2.83 8.94
CA LEU A 57 3.85 -1.47 8.50
C LEU A 57 4.89 -0.85 9.45
N VAL A 58 6.04 -0.44 8.91
CA VAL A 58 7.14 0.14 9.71
C VAL A 58 7.57 1.53 9.25
N ALA A 59 7.13 1.96 8.08
CA ALA A 59 7.45 3.26 7.53
C ALA A 59 6.36 3.72 6.56
N ILE A 60 6.21 5.03 6.46
CA ILE A 60 5.41 5.69 5.42
C ILE A 60 6.33 6.65 4.68
N HIS A 61 6.42 6.49 3.37
CA HIS A 61 6.91 7.55 2.49
C HIS A 61 5.72 8.43 2.11
N ALA A 62 5.67 9.63 2.69
CA ALA A 62 4.63 10.61 2.47
C ALA A 62 5.00 11.49 1.26
N ASN A 63 4.77 10.94 0.07
CA ASN A 63 5.07 11.58 -1.20
C ASN A 63 3.78 12.05 -1.88
N ASP A 64 3.81 13.26 -2.43
CA ASP A 64 2.77 13.73 -3.36
C ASP A 64 2.97 13.09 -4.75
N SER A 65 1.95 13.12 -5.60
CA SER A 65 1.98 12.54 -6.94
C SER A 65 1.96 13.62 -8.02
N LYS A 66 2.89 13.53 -8.98
CA LYS A 66 2.82 14.30 -10.24
C LYS A 66 1.84 13.70 -11.25
N CYS A 67 1.42 12.45 -11.04
CA CYS A 67 0.54 11.72 -11.92
C CYS A 67 -0.88 11.67 -11.35
N PRO A 68 -1.93 11.65 -12.19
CA PRO A 68 -3.30 11.43 -11.72
C PRO A 68 -3.47 10.09 -11.00
N LEU A 69 -4.57 9.98 -10.24
CA LEU A 69 -4.98 8.73 -9.60
C LEU A 69 -5.08 7.60 -10.65
N GLY A 70 -4.41 6.48 -10.40
CA GLY A 70 -4.39 5.36 -11.35
C GLY A 70 -3.59 5.64 -12.64
N GLY A 71 -2.71 6.65 -12.64
CA GLY A 71 -1.91 7.04 -13.81
C GLY A 71 -0.91 5.99 -14.31
N GLY A 72 -0.72 4.89 -13.59
CA GLY A 72 0.05 3.72 -14.05
C GLY A 72 1.56 3.90 -14.10
N VAL A 73 2.08 4.99 -13.53
CA VAL A 73 3.50 5.23 -13.32
C VAL A 73 3.79 4.94 -11.84
N ASP A 74 4.14 3.68 -11.57
CA ASP A 74 4.59 3.12 -10.29
C ASP A 74 6.11 2.87 -10.35
#